data_AF-A0A6C0TSC0-F1
#
_entry.id   AF-A0A6C0TSC0-F1
#
_cell.length_a   1.000
_cell.length_b   1.000
_cell.length_c   1.000
_cell.angle_alpha   90.00
_cell.angle_beta   90.00
_cell.angle_gamma   90.00
#
_symmetry.space_group_name_H-M   'P 1'
#
loop_
_entity.id
_entity.type
_entity.pdbx_description
1 polymer ?
#
loop_
_entity_poly.entity_id
_entity_poly.type
_entity_poly.pdbx_seq_one_letter_code
_entity_poly.pdbx_strand_id
1 'polypeptide(L)' 'MVKTITFALMHFSIAFCVVYAMTGSWLLGGAVALVEPAVNTVAYYFHERLWQRIEYRKLLRRERTSQPMMHA' A
#
# COMPACT_ATOMS: atom_id res chain seq x y z
N MET A 1 -17.54 12.81 -3.98
CA MET A 1 -17.56 11.36 -4.27
C MET A 1 -17.43 11.03 -5.76
N VAL A 2 -18.06 11.77 -6.68
CA VAL A 2 -17.89 11.54 -8.14
C VAL A 2 -16.43 11.62 -8.60
N LYS A 3 -15.64 12.59 -8.12
CA LYS A 3 -14.21 12.71 -8.46
C LYS A 3 -13.40 11.45 -8.14
N THR A 4 -13.68 10.82 -7.00
CA THR A 4 -13.00 9.59 -6.56
C THR A 4 -13.39 8.40 -7.44
N ILE A 5 -14.67 8.31 -7.80
CA ILE A 5 -15.18 7.24 -8.68
C ILE A 5 -14.63 7.41 -10.11
N THR A 6 -14.60 8.64 -10.63
CA THR A 6 -14.03 8.92 -11.96
C THR A 6 -12.54 8.60 -12.00
N PHE A 7 -11.79 8.89 -10.93
CA PHE A 7 -10.37 8.55 -10.85
C PHE A 7 -10.14 7.03 -10.83
N ALA A 8 -10.92 6.29 -10.03
CA ALA A 8 -10.85 4.83 -10.01
C ALA A 8 -11.22 4.21 -11.37
N LEU A 9 -12.31 4.66 -12.00
CA LEU A 9 -12.73 4.18 -13.32
C LEU A 9 -11.69 4.48 -14.41
N MET A 10 -11.08 5.68 -14.38
CA MET A 10 -10.00 6.03 -15.30
C MET A 10 -8.80 5.11 -15.12
N HIS A 11 -8.41 4.83 -13.86
CA HIS A 11 -7.29 3.94 -13.56
C HIS A 11 -7.54 2.51 -14.06
N PHE A 12 -8.70 1.93 -13.72
CA PHE A 12 -9.08 0.60 -14.20
C PHE A 12 -9.14 0.53 -15.73
N SER A 13 -9.67 1.57 -16.38
CA SER A 13 -9.78 1.61 -17.84
C SER A 13 -8.42 1.67 -18.51
N ILE A 14 -7.46 2.44 -17.97
CA ILE A 14 -6.09 2.52 -18.49
C ILE A 14 -5.37 1.19 -18.30
N ALA A 15 -5.42 0.61 -17.09
CA ALA A 15 -4.77 -0.66 -16.79
C ALA A 15 -5.31 -1.79 -17.68
N PHE A 16 -6.64 -1.85 -17.85
CA PHE A 16 -7.30 -2.79 -18.76
C PHE A 16 -6.86 -2.58 -20.22
N CYS A 17 -6.89 -1.33 -20.71
CA CYS A 17 -6.52 -1.01 -22.09
C CYS A 17 -5.06 -1.34 -22.41
N VAL A 18 -4.11 -1.02 -21.52
CA VAL A 18 -2.68 -1.29 -21.74
C VAL A 18 -2.43 -2.79 -21.85
N VAL A 19 -3.01 -3.57 -20.94
CA VAL A 19 -2.83 -5.03 -20.89
C VAL A 19 -3.53 -5.71 -22.06
N TYR A 20 -4.73 -5.23 -22.42
CA TYR A 20 -5.45 -5.69 -23.59
C TYR A 20 -4.72 -5.35 -24.89
N ALA A 21 -4.17 -4.15 -25.02
CA ALA A 21 -3.39 -3.75 -26.19
C ALA A 21 -2.09 -4.55 -26.33
N MET A 22 -1.41 -4.86 -25.21
CA MET A 22 -0.19 -5.67 -25.22
C MET A 22 -0.46 -7.15 -25.49
N THR A 23 -1.58 -7.70 -25.02
CA THR A 23 -1.79 -9.16 -25.02
C THR A 23 -2.93 -9.65 -25.92
N GLY A 24 -3.83 -8.77 -26.35
CA GLY A 24 -5.03 -9.09 -27.12
C GLY A 24 -6.10 -9.90 -26.35
N SER A 25 -5.91 -10.13 -25.05
CA SER A 25 -6.75 -11.01 -24.23
C SER A 25 -7.54 -10.24 -23.18
N TRP A 26 -8.87 -10.33 -23.28
CA TRP A 26 -9.82 -9.75 -22.33
C TRP A 26 -9.66 -10.33 -20.91
N LEU A 27 -9.21 -11.58 -20.81
CA LEU A 27 -9.04 -12.27 -19.54
C LEU A 27 -7.92 -11.65 -18.68
N LEU A 28 -6.83 -11.24 -19.33
CA LEU A 28 -5.71 -10.59 -18.65
C LEU A 28 -6.07 -9.17 -18.19
N GLY A 29 -6.87 -8.43 -18.96
CA GLY A 29 -7.39 -7.14 -18.53
C GLY A 29 -8.25 -7.26 -17.26
N GLY A 30 -9.12 -8.27 -17.19
CA GLY A 30 -9.91 -8.57 -15.99
C GLY A 30 -9.06 -9.01 -14.79
N ALA A 31 -8.05 -9.85 -15.04
CA ALA A 31 -7.09 -10.24 -14.00
C ALA A 31 -6.36 -9.02 -13.44
N VAL A 32 -5.94 -8.07 -14.28
CA VAL A 32 -5.23 -6.87 -13.83
C VAL A 32 -6.12 -5.94 -13.01
N ALA A 33 -7.41 -5.84 -13.32
CA ALA A 33 -8.37 -5.10 -12.49
C ALA A 33 -8.49 -5.68 -11.05
N LEU A 34 -8.21 -6.97 -10.86
CA LEU A 34 -8.16 -7.61 -9.53
C LEU A 34 -6.76 -7.56 -8.91
N VAL A 35 -5.71 -7.54 -9.73
CA VAL A 35 -4.31 -7.41 -9.27
C VAL A 35 -4.10 -6.07 -8.58
N GLU A 36 -4.70 -4.99 -9.05
CA GLU A 36 -4.53 -3.66 -8.46
C GLU A 36 -4.91 -3.59 -6.96
N PRO A 37 -6.12 -4.00 -6.52
CA PRO A 37 -6.45 -4.06 -5.10
C PRO A 37 -5.65 -5.12 -4.35
N ALA A 38 -5.27 -6.23 -4.99
CA ALA A 38 -4.42 -7.25 -4.37
C ALA A 38 -3.02 -6.72 -4.05
N VAL A 39 -2.39 -6.03 -5.01
CA VAL A 39 -1.07 -5.40 -4.84
C VAL A 39 -1.15 -4.27 -3.82
N ASN A 40 -2.20 -3.46 -3.85
CA ASN A 40 -2.39 -2.40 -2.85
C ASN A 40 -2.51 -2.98 -1.42
N THR A 41 -3.25 -4.09 -1.27
CA THR A 41 -3.38 -4.79 0.02
C THR A 41 -2.05 -5.40 0.48
N VAL A 42 -1.32 -6.05 -0.43
CA VAL A 42 0.00 -6.65 -0.13
C VAL A 42 1.01 -5.57 0.23
N ALA A 43 1.07 -4.49 -0.56
CA ALA A 43 1.95 -3.35 -0.30
C ALA A 43 1.64 -2.69 1.05
N TYR A 44 0.36 -2.50 1.38
CA TYR A 44 -0.05 -1.97 2.68
C TYR A 44 0.35 -2.90 3.82
N TYR A 45 0.17 -4.22 3.66
CA TYR A 45 0.60 -5.21 4.64
C TYR A 45 2.11 -5.18 4.90
N PHE A 46 2.92 -5.12 3.85
CA PHE A 46 4.38 -4.99 3.98
C PHE A 46 4.79 -3.64 4.57
N HIS A 47 4.14 -2.55 4.17
CA HIS A 47 4.39 -1.21 4.67
C HIS A 47 4.15 -1.15 6.18
N GLU A 48 2.99 -1.64 6.64
CA GLU A 48 2.66 -1.70 8.07
C GLU A 48 3.66 -2.57 8.84
N ARG A 49 4.00 -3.75 8.31
CA ARG A 49 4.93 -4.68 8.95
C ARG A 49 6.36 -4.12 9.07
N LEU A 50 6.81 -3.37 8.08
CA LEU A 50 8.11 -2.70 8.10
C LEU A 50 8.09 -1.50 9.07
N TRP A 51 7.02 -0.71 9.05
CA TRP A 51 6.87 0.47 9.89
C TRP A 51 6.73 0.10 11.37
N GLN A 52 5.93 -0.91 11.71
CA GLN A 52 5.83 -1.48 13.06
C GLN A 52 7.20 -1.79 13.67
N ARG A 53 8.12 -2.36 12.88
CA ARG A 53 9.47 -2.71 13.35
C ARG A 53 10.36 -1.49 13.58
N ILE A 54 10.16 -0.43 12.81
CA ILE A 54 10.85 0.85 12.99
C ILE A 54 10.30 1.60 14.21
N GLU A 55 8.97 1.60 14.39
CA GLU A 55 8.30 2.30 15.47
C GLU A 55 8.55 1.64 16.83
N TYR A 56 8.61 0.30 16.88
CA TYR A 56 9.02 -0.43 18.08
C TYR A 56 10.42 -0.02 18.56
N ARG A 57 11.35 0.26 17.64
CA ARG A 57 12.69 0.75 17.99
C ARG A 57 12.70 2.20 18.49
N LYS A 58 11.76 3.04 18.04
CA LYS A 58 11.61 4.40 18.57
C LYS A 58 11.05 4.41 19.98
N LEU A 59 10.09 3.53 20.29
CA LEU A 59 9.50 3.41 21.64
C LEU A 59 10.54 3.01 22.69
N LEU A 60 11.34 1.98 22.42
CA LEU A 60 12.44 1.55 23.31
C LEU A 60 13.52 2.63 23.51
N ARG A 61 13.73 3.50 22.51
CA ARG A 61 14.67 4.62 22.60
C ARG A 61 14.12 5.76 23.45
N ARG A 62 12.79 5.92 23.52
CA ARG A 62 12.11 6.92 24.36
C ARG A 62 12.16 6.56 25.83
N GLU A 63 11.87 5.30 26.19
CA GLU A 63 11.97 4.84 27.60
C GLU A 63 13.38 5.00 28.16
N ARG A 64 14.42 4.67 27.39
CA ARG A 64 15.82 4.82 27.83
C ARG A 64 16.23 6.29 28.03
N THR A 65 15.64 7.22 27.27
CA THR A 65 15.97 8.65 27.36
C THR A 65 15.19 9.36 28.47
N SER A 66 14.03 8.83 28.89
CA SER A 66 13.25 9.35 30.02
C SER A 66 13.71 8.84 31.39
N GLN A 67 14.71 7.95 31.44
CA GLN A 67 15.22 7.32 32.66
C GLN A 67 16.62 7.77 33.15
N PRO A 68 17.09 9.02 32.96
CA PRO A 68 18.11 9.57 33.84
C PRO A 68 17.49 10.61 34.79
N MET A 69 17.87 10.55 36.08
CA MET A 69 17.74 11.60 37.09
C MET A 69 16.49 11.63 38.02
N MET A 70 16.02 10.49 38.57
CA MET A 70 15.21 10.53 39.81
C MET A 70 15.81 9.75 40.99
N HIS A 71 17.06 9.30 40.85
CA HIS A 71 17.83 8.67 41.92
C HIS A 71 19.24 9.26 41.96
N ALA A 72 19.38 10.48 42.47
CA ALA A 72 20.64 11.06 42.92
C ALA A 72 20.37 11.97 44.12
#